data_AF-A0AAN8J090-F1
#
_entry.id   AF-A0AAN8J090-F1
#
_cell.length_a   1.000
_cell.length_b   1.000
_cell.length_c   1.000
_cell.angle_alpha   90.00
_cell.angle_beta   90.00
_cell.angle_gamma   90.00
#
_symmetry.space_group_name_H-M   'P 1'
#
loop_
_entity.id
_entity.type
_entity.pdbx_description
1 polymer ?
#
loop_
_entity_poly.entity_id
_entity_poly.type
_entity_poly.pdbx_seq_one_letter_code
_entity_poly.pdbx_strand_id
1 'polypeptide(L)'
;MCILDWTSNNKMTTAELIVRFVDYYSTFDASQNAIYIERGLVSRRKQVSGDIHLLLVDPYSKMTVCRSSIAAKAFTESMTYLKRKMTNGQFLDSFPEFPEASLFKTQTKWVPWRIHVREKKAQVDKKSQDSQ
;
A
#
# COMPACT_ATOMS: atom_id res chain seq x y z
N MET A 1 -19.01 16.90 23.86
CA MET A 1 -18.15 15.83 23.33
C MET A 1 -16.73 16.21 23.67
N CYS A 2 -16.11 15.55 24.65
CA CYS A 2 -14.78 15.94 25.12
C CYS A 2 -13.74 15.59 24.04
N ILE A 3 -13.08 16.61 23.50
CA ILE A 3 -11.80 16.44 22.83
C ILE A 3 -10.84 16.07 23.97
N LEU A 4 -10.54 14.79 24.10
CA LEU A 4 -9.39 14.35 24.89
C LEU A 4 -8.17 14.98 24.22
N ASP A 5 -7.42 15.81 24.95
CA ASP A 5 -6.16 16.40 24.49
C ASP A 5 -5.16 15.27 24.23
N TRP A 6 -5.21 14.72 23.01
CA TRP A 6 -4.27 13.71 22.59
C TRP A 6 -2.93 14.38 22.29
N THR A 7 -1.88 13.92 22.97
CA THR A 7 -0.51 14.34 22.69
C THR A 7 0.33 13.12 22.33
N SER A 8 1.14 13.24 21.29
CA SER A 8 2.11 12.20 20.93
C SER A 8 3.36 12.27 21.80
N ASN A 9 3.82 11.12 22.30
CA ASN A 9 5.15 11.00 22.90
C ASN A 9 6.27 10.95 21.84
N ASN A 10 5.93 10.86 20.56
CA ASN A 10 6.89 10.80 19.47
C ASN A 10 7.55 12.18 19.25
N LYS A 11 8.88 12.21 19.23
CA LYS A 11 9.71 13.42 19.01
C LYS A 11 10.30 13.50 17.60
N MET A 12 10.05 12.50 16.75
CA MET A 12 10.53 12.48 15.38
C MET A 12 9.82 13.55 14.56
N THR A 13 10.55 14.15 13.63
CA THR A 13 9.94 15.06 12.66
C THR A 13 9.06 14.28 11.70
N THR A 14 8.10 14.96 11.06
CA THR A 14 7.28 14.36 10.00
C THR A 14 8.15 13.77 8.89
N ALA A 15 9.26 14.43 8.52
CA ALA A 15 10.19 13.93 7.53
C ALA A 15 10.83 12.60 7.94
N GLU A 16 11.29 12.49 9.20
CA GLU A 16 11.83 11.23 9.72
C GLU A 16 10.76 10.12 9.72
N LEU A 17 9.52 10.44 10.10
CA LEU A 17 8.42 9.48 10.07
C LEU A 17 8.12 8.98 8.66
N ILE A 18 8.13 9.86 7.66
CA ILE A 18 7.91 9.48 6.26
C ILE A 18 9.01 8.55 5.77
N VAL A 19 10.28 8.88 6.04
CA VAL A 19 11.42 8.02 5.63
C VAL A 19 11.33 6.65 6.30
N ARG A 20 11.05 6.59 7.61
CA ARG A 20 10.87 5.33 8.33
C ARG A 20 9.66 4.54 7.84
N PHE A 21 8.56 5.21 7.49
CA PHE A 21 7.38 4.58 6.93
C PHE A 21 7.71 3.88 5.60
N VAL A 22 8.38 4.59 4.68
CA VAL A 22 8.77 4.02 3.38
C VAL A 22 9.78 2.89 3.58
N ASP A 23 10.76 3.06 4.46
CA ASP A 23 11.76 2.04 4.75
C ASP A 23 11.12 0.76 5.31
N TYR A 24 10.22 0.91 6.30
CA TYR A 24 9.50 -0.21 6.91
C TYR A 24 8.68 -1.00 5.88
N TYR A 25 7.88 -0.30 5.07
CA TYR A 25 7.02 -0.98 4.09
C TYR A 25 7.75 -1.47 2.85
N SER A 26 8.97 -1.01 2.59
CA SER A 26 9.81 -1.54 1.50
C SER A 26 10.26 -2.99 1.73
N THR A 27 10.41 -3.40 2.99
CA THR A 27 10.82 -4.75 3.39
C THR A 27 9.66 -5.57 3.95
N PHE A 28 8.45 -5.02 3.94
CA PHE A 28 7.26 -5.69 4.46
C PHE A 28 6.91 -6.91 3.61
N ASP A 29 7.00 -8.08 4.23
CA ASP A 29 6.61 -9.33 3.60
C ASP A 29 5.11 -9.60 3.77
N ALA A 30 4.34 -9.21 2.75
CA ALA A 30 2.91 -9.47 2.69
C ALA A 30 2.57 -10.97 2.64
N SER A 31 3.50 -11.88 2.34
CA SER A 31 3.21 -13.33 2.38
C SER A 31 3.15 -13.87 3.81
N GLN A 32 3.90 -13.26 4.73
CA GLN A 32 4.01 -13.72 6.12
C GLN A 32 3.22 -12.86 7.10
N ASN A 33 2.91 -11.62 6.74
CA ASN A 33 2.41 -10.62 7.67
C ASN A 33 1.06 -10.04 7.25
N ALA A 34 0.31 -9.57 8.25
CA ALA A 34 -0.93 -8.82 8.10
C ALA A 34 -0.87 -7.55 8.97
N ILE A 35 -1.48 -6.48 8.47
CA ILE A 35 -1.56 -5.18 9.13
C ILE A 35 -2.90 -5.10 9.87
N TYR A 36 -2.86 -5.02 11.19
CA TYR A 36 -4.04 -4.86 12.04
C TYR A 36 -4.11 -3.42 12.54
N ILE A 37 -5.04 -2.63 12.00
CA ILE A 37 -5.17 -1.21 12.37
C ILE A 37 -5.54 -1.08 13.86
N GLU A 38 -6.47 -1.92 14.35
CA GLU A 38 -6.90 -1.94 15.76
C GLU A 38 -5.73 -2.03 16.75
N ARG A 39 -4.72 -2.83 16.40
CA ARG A 39 -3.61 -3.14 17.29
C ARG A 39 -2.44 -2.20 17.10
N GLY A 40 -2.41 -1.43 16.01
CA GLY A 40 -1.21 -0.72 15.56
C GLY A 40 -0.02 -1.65 15.34
N LEU A 41 -0.28 -2.96 15.11
CA LEU A 41 0.74 -3.99 15.04
C LEU A 41 0.65 -4.77 13.73
N VAL A 42 1.83 -5.09 13.20
CA VAL A 42 1.98 -6.14 12.21
C VAL A 42 2.10 -7.47 12.94
N SER A 43 1.26 -8.44 12.57
CA SER A 43 1.30 -9.78 13.15
C SER A 43 1.50 -10.83 12.07
N ARG A 44 2.21 -11.90 12.43
CA ARG A 44 2.38 -13.07 11.56
C ARG A 44 1.00 -13.66 11.23
N ARG A 45 0.83 -14.07 9.98
CA ARG A 45 -0.39 -14.74 9.53
C ARG A 45 -0.57 -16.06 10.26
N LYS A 46 -1.82 -16.34 10.63
CA LYS A 46 -2.21 -17.64 11.18
C LYS A 46 -2.25 -18.74 10.09
N GLN A 47 -2.40 -18.37 8.82
CA GLN A 47 -2.44 -19.30 7.70
C GLN A 47 -1.63 -18.74 6.51
N VAL A 48 -0.72 -19.55 5.97
CA VAL A 48 0.24 -19.17 4.92
C VAL A 48 -0.10 -19.83 3.57
N SER A 49 -1.07 -20.74 3.51
CA SER A 49 -1.44 -21.42 2.26
C SER A 49 -2.45 -20.60 1.44
N GLY A 50 -2.12 -20.33 0.17
CA GLY A 50 -3.03 -19.69 -0.80
C GLY A 50 -2.41 -18.47 -1.50
N ASP A 51 -3.22 -17.76 -2.28
CA ASP A 51 -2.80 -16.53 -2.96
C ASP A 51 -2.35 -15.45 -1.94
N ILE A 52 -1.22 -14.81 -2.21
CA ILE A 52 -0.66 -13.77 -1.35
C ILE A 52 -1.45 -12.48 -1.56
N HIS A 53 -2.34 -12.17 -0.62
CA HIS A 53 -3.05 -10.89 -0.57
C HIS A 53 -2.37 -9.90 0.38
N LEU A 54 -2.50 -8.60 0.14
CA LEU A 54 -2.18 -7.60 1.17
C LEU A 54 -3.31 -7.66 2.20
N LEU A 55 -3.03 -8.09 3.43
CA LEU A 55 -4.04 -8.16 4.47
C LEU A 55 -3.99 -6.88 5.32
N LEU A 56 -4.96 -6.01 5.10
CA LEU A 56 -5.20 -4.81 5.89
C LEU A 56 -6.54 -4.98 6.61
N VAL A 57 -6.49 -5.26 7.90
CA VAL A 57 -7.66 -5.56 8.74
C VAL A 57 -8.13 -4.28 9.41
N ASP A 58 -9.36 -3.89 9.07
CA ASP A 58 -10.07 -2.75 9.63
C ASP A 58 -10.71 -3.14 10.98
N PRO A 59 -10.53 -2.36 12.08
CA PRO A 59 -11.17 -2.61 13.37
C PRO A 59 -12.70 -2.70 13.29
N TYR A 60 -13.33 -2.02 12.34
CA TYR A 60 -14.78 -1.93 12.25
C TYR A 60 -15.38 -2.91 11.22
N SER A 61 -14.55 -3.70 10.54
CA SER A 61 -14.99 -4.62 9.50
C SER A 61 -14.31 -5.98 9.61
N LYS A 62 -15.12 -7.04 9.50
CA LYS A 62 -14.61 -8.43 9.45
C LYS A 62 -13.89 -8.76 8.14
N MET A 63 -13.84 -7.83 7.17
CA MET A 63 -13.26 -8.03 5.85
C MET A 63 -12.00 -7.19 5.66
N THR A 64 -10.97 -7.77 5.05
CA THR A 64 -9.79 -7.00 4.60
C THR A 64 -10.19 -5.95 3.56
N VAL A 65 -9.58 -4.77 3.66
CA VAL A 65 -9.74 -3.68 2.68
C VAL A 65 -9.17 -4.09 1.33
N CYS A 66 -8.09 -4.87 1.33
CA CYS A 66 -7.42 -5.34 0.13
C CYS A 66 -7.77 -6.81 -0.15
N ARG A 67 -8.64 -7.02 -1.15
CA ARG A 67 -9.08 -8.36 -1.58
C ARG A 67 -8.38 -8.87 -2.84
N SER A 68 -7.50 -8.06 -3.43
CA SER A 68 -6.79 -8.40 -4.65
C SER A 68 -5.40 -8.94 -4.33
N SER A 69 -5.05 -10.13 -4.81
CA SER A 69 -3.70 -10.72 -4.67
C SER A 69 -2.65 -9.85 -5.34
N ILE A 70 -3.08 -9.13 -6.36
CA ILE A 70 -2.29 -8.21 -7.15
C ILE A 70 -1.90 -6.96 -6.35
N ALA A 71 -2.71 -6.56 -5.37
CA ALA A 71 -2.43 -5.40 -4.53
C ALA A 71 -1.14 -5.58 -3.72
N ALA A 72 -0.84 -6.80 -3.26
CA ALA A 72 0.41 -7.09 -2.54
C ALA A 72 1.63 -6.80 -3.42
N LYS A 73 1.63 -7.32 -4.66
CA LYS A 73 2.74 -7.12 -5.60
C LYS A 73 2.91 -5.65 -5.98
N ALA A 74 1.82 -4.97 -6.31
CA ALA A 74 1.84 -3.55 -6.63
C ALA A 74 2.39 -2.73 -5.45
N PHE A 75 1.96 -3.03 -4.23
CA PHE A 75 2.42 -2.35 -3.02
C PHE A 75 3.92 -2.53 -2.79
N THR A 76 4.41 -3.78 -2.83
CA THR A 76 5.84 -4.08 -2.62
C THR A 76 6.71 -3.41 -3.68
N GLU A 77 6.35 -3.49 -4.96
CA GLU A 77 7.12 -2.85 -6.04
C GLU A 77 7.11 -1.32 -5.92
N SER A 78 5.99 -0.72 -5.56
CA SER A 78 5.88 0.73 -5.34
C SER A 78 6.71 1.21 -4.14
N MET A 79 6.66 0.51 -3.00
CA MET A 79 7.45 0.87 -1.81
C MET A 79 8.94 0.69 -2.06
N THR A 80 9.34 -0.36 -2.76
CA THR A 80 10.73 -0.59 -3.17
C THR A 80 11.25 0.52 -4.08
N TYR A 81 10.43 0.91 -5.06
CA TYR A 81 10.77 2.02 -5.95
C TYR A 81 10.92 3.33 -5.20
N LEU A 82 9.97 3.66 -4.32
CA LEU A 82 9.97 4.89 -3.54
C LEU A 82 11.18 4.95 -2.60
N LYS A 83 11.48 3.87 -1.88
CA LYS A 83 12.69 3.78 -1.04
C LYS A 83 13.94 4.12 -1.82
N ARG A 84 14.15 3.48 -2.97
CA ARG A 84 15.34 3.72 -3.80
C ARG A 84 15.45 5.19 -4.24
N LYS A 85 14.33 5.84 -4.54
CA LYS A 85 14.30 7.24 -4.92
C LYS A 85 14.65 8.15 -3.74
N MET A 86 14.03 7.92 -2.58
CA MET A 86 14.29 8.70 -1.36
C MET A 86 15.72 8.52 -0.84
N THR A 87 16.29 7.31 -0.89
CA THR A 87 17.70 7.07 -0.52
C THR A 87 18.67 7.85 -1.40
N ASN A 88 18.30 8.14 -2.66
CA ASN A 88 19.10 8.95 -3.58
C ASN A 88 18.81 10.45 -3.47
N GLY A 89 18.11 10.91 -2.42
CA GLY A 89 17.74 12.30 -2.23
C GLY A 89 16.65 12.81 -3.18
N GLN A 90 15.94 11.90 -3.87
CA GLN A 90 14.83 12.25 -4.77
C GLN A 90 13.50 12.06 -4.05
N PHE A 91 12.46 12.77 -4.48
CA PHE A 91 11.06 12.58 -4.03
C PHE A 91 10.79 12.97 -2.56
N LEU A 92 11.72 13.64 -1.89
CA LEU A 92 11.52 14.16 -0.54
C LEU A 92 10.56 15.36 -0.56
N ASP A 93 10.78 16.31 -1.46
CA ASP A 93 9.97 17.54 -1.56
C ASP A 93 8.63 17.32 -2.26
N SER A 94 8.51 16.30 -3.11
CA SER A 94 7.28 15.99 -3.85
C SER A 94 6.39 14.94 -3.17
N PHE A 95 6.72 14.56 -1.94
CA PHE A 95 5.89 13.66 -1.13
C PHE A 95 4.55 14.34 -0.78
N PRO A 96 3.39 13.67 -0.95
CA PRO A 96 3.20 12.26 -1.34
C PRO A 96 2.84 12.02 -2.83
N GLU A 97 2.84 13.05 -3.69
CA GLU A 97 2.21 12.96 -5.02
C GLU A 97 3.14 12.59 -6.18
N PHE A 98 4.46 12.71 -6.01
CA PHE A 98 5.50 12.22 -6.93
C PHE A 98 5.18 12.35 -8.44
N PRO A 99 4.96 13.57 -8.98
CA PRO A 99 4.71 13.75 -10.41
C PRO A 99 5.84 13.19 -11.29
N GLU A 100 7.07 13.16 -10.77
CA GLU A 100 8.26 12.61 -11.41
C GLU A 100 8.25 11.08 -11.53
N ALA A 101 7.34 10.39 -10.83
CA ALA A 101 7.13 8.94 -10.94
C ALA A 101 6.45 8.52 -12.26
N SER A 102 6.24 9.44 -13.20
CA SER A 102 5.75 9.15 -14.55
C SER A 102 6.60 8.07 -15.25
N LEU A 103 7.91 8.10 -15.08
CA LEU A 103 8.82 7.06 -15.59
C LEU A 103 8.50 5.68 -15.03
N PHE A 104 8.21 5.57 -13.73
CA PHE A 104 7.79 4.30 -13.12
C PHE A 104 6.46 3.82 -13.69
N LYS A 105 5.49 4.72 -13.91
CA LYS A 105 4.21 4.38 -14.55
C LYS A 105 4.42 3.84 -15.97
N THR A 106 5.36 4.40 -16.72
CA THR A 106 5.71 3.95 -18.08
C THR A 106 6.44 2.61 -18.06
N GLN A 107 7.48 2.46 -17.22
CA GLN A 107 8.26 1.23 -17.11
C GLN A 107 7.43 0.04 -16.62
N THR A 108 6.49 0.30 -15.70
CA THR A 108 5.60 -0.73 -15.17
C THR A 108 4.35 -0.94 -16.02
N LYS A 109 4.20 -0.29 -17.19
CA LYS A 109 2.96 -0.36 -18.00
C LYS A 109 2.51 -1.79 -18.32
N TRP A 110 3.46 -2.69 -18.52
CA TRP A 110 3.25 -4.06 -18.98
C TRP A 110 3.44 -5.12 -17.90
N VAL A 111 3.64 -4.72 -16.64
CA VAL A 111 3.73 -5.70 -15.56
C VAL A 111 2.37 -6.39 -15.35
N PRO A 112 2.35 -7.69 -15.02
CA PRO A 112 1.12 -8.48 -14.93
C PRO A 112 0.05 -7.85 -14.02
N TRP A 113 0.49 -7.23 -12.93
CA TRP A 113 -0.41 -6.61 -11.97
C TRP A 113 -1.15 -5.37 -12.52
N ARG A 114 -0.52 -4.57 -13.39
CA ARG A 114 -1.19 -3.43 -14.04
C ARG A 114 -2.15 -3.89 -15.13
N ILE A 115 -1.77 -4.91 -15.89
CA ILE A 115 -2.59 -5.47 -16.96
C ILE A 115 -3.90 -6.00 -16.36
N HIS A 116 -3.82 -6.85 -15.32
CA HIS A 116 -5.01 -7.41 -14.69
C HIS A 116 -5.97 -6.35 -14.14
N VAL A 117 -5.44 -5.28 -13.52
CA VAL A 117 -6.29 -4.18 -13.01
C VAL A 117 -7.03 -3.48 -14.14
N ARG A 118 -6.37 -3.27 -15.29
CA ARG A 118 -7.02 -2.68 -16.47
C ARG A 118 -8.09 -3.59 -17.05
N GLU A 119 -7.80 -4.88 -17.18
CA GLU A 119 -8.76 -5.88 -17.69
C GLU A 119 -9.98 -5.99 -16.77
N LYS A 120 -9.78 -6.07 -15.45
CA LYS A 120 -10.88 -6.07 -14.49
C LYS A 120 -11.71 -4.80 -14.57
N LYS A 121 -11.07 -3.63 -14.69
CA LYS A 121 -11.79 -2.37 -14.81
C LYS A 121 -12.66 -2.36 -16.08
N ALA A 122 -12.09 -2.74 -17.23
CA ALA A 122 -12.84 -2.84 -18.48
C ALA A 122 -14.04 -3.81 -18.39
N GLN A 123 -13.89 -4.92 -17.67
CA GLN A 123 -14.99 -5.86 -17.42
C GLN A 123 -16.09 -5.26 -16.54
N VAL A 124 -15.74 -4.52 -15.49
CA VAL A 124 -16.71 -3.84 -14.60
C VAL A 124 -17.44 -2.73 -15.35
N ASP A 125 -16.71 -1.91 -16.12
CA ASP A 125 -17.27 -0.82 -16.90
C ASP A 125 -18.27 -1.37 -17.95
N LYS A 126 -17.92 -2.47 -18.64
CA LYS A 126 -18.81 -3.16 -19.58
C LYS A 126 -20.09 -3.68 -18.90
N LYS A 127 -19.97 -4.35 -17.75
CA LYS A 127 -21.15 -4.83 -17.00
C LYS A 127 -22.06 -3.71 -16.52
N SER A 128 -21.49 -2.55 -16.18
CA SER A 128 -22.25 -1.38 -15.72
C SER A 128 -23.04 -0.75 -16.87
N GLN A 129 -22.48 -0.77 -18.08
CA GLN A 129 -23.16 -0.33 -19.31
C GLN A 129 -24.27 -1.30 -19.73
N ASP A 130 -24.04 -2.62 -19.61
CA ASP A 130 -25.04 -3.64 -19.96
C ASP A 130 -26.22 -3.73 -18.96
N SER A 131 -26.11 -3.07 -17.79
CA SER A 131 -27.14 -3.05 -16.74
C SER A 131 -27.96 -1.74 -16.69
N GLN A 132 -27.73 -0.83 -17.64
CA GLN A 132 -28.49 0.42 -17.84
C GLN A 132 -29.37 0.29 -19.09
#